data_AF-A0A356P6G7-F1
#
_entry.id   AF-A0A356P6G7-F1
#
_cell.length_a   1.000
_cell.length_b   1.000
_cell.length_c   1.000
_cell.angle_alpha   90.00
_cell.angle_beta   90.00
_cell.angle_gamma   90.00
#
_symmetry.space_group_name_H-M   'P 1'
#
loop_
_entity.id
_entity.type
_entity.pdbx_description
1 polymer ?
#
loop_
_entity_poly.entity_id
_entity_poly.type
_entity_poly.pdbx_seq_one_letter_code
_entity_poly.pdbx_strand_id
1 'polypeptide(L)'
;MLSNVVVNNVYIACGATDLRKSIDGLAIIVQETFNLDPFSRSFFVFSNRNKDKIKILEWEIDGFWLHYKRLEKGRFKWPSNINGETLNISQRQLRWLLDGLTLEQKEAHKPVRERIII
;
A
#
# COMPACT_ATOMS: atom_id res chain seq x y z
N MET A 1 -12.39 -8.24 0.07
CA MET A 1 -12.69 -6.79 0.01
C MET A 1 -14.09 -6.67 -0.51
N LEU A 2 -14.98 -6.08 0.28
CA LEU A 2 -16.34 -5.79 -0.15
C LEU A 2 -16.25 -4.71 -1.24
N SER A 3 -16.96 -4.98 -2.34
CA SER A 3 -17.11 -4.19 -3.57
C SER A 3 -15.91 -4.12 -4.53
N ASN A 4 -16.27 -4.17 -5.82
CA ASN A 4 -15.40 -4.06 -6.99
C ASN A 4 -14.89 -2.61 -7.15
N VAL A 5 -14.22 -2.08 -6.12
CA VAL A 5 -13.61 -0.75 -6.22
C VAL A 5 -12.42 -0.83 -7.16
N VAL A 6 -12.53 -0.14 -8.30
CA VAL A 6 -11.40 0.08 -9.20
C VAL A 6 -10.53 1.16 -8.55
N VAL A 7 -9.50 0.72 -7.85
CA VAL A 7 -8.48 1.59 -7.27
C VAL A 7 -7.46 1.91 -8.36
N ASN A 8 -7.24 3.20 -8.61
CA ASN A 8 -6.31 3.64 -9.65
C ASN A 8 -4.86 3.48 -9.19
N ASN A 9 -4.57 3.85 -7.94
CA ASN A 9 -3.22 3.89 -7.41
C ASN A 9 -3.14 3.31 -5.99
N VAL A 10 -1.99 2.75 -5.65
CA VAL A 10 -1.67 2.36 -4.27
C VAL A 10 -0.40 3.07 -3.85
N TYR A 11 -0.48 3.86 -2.79
CA TYR A 11 0.64 4.58 -2.20
C TYR A 11 0.96 3.99 -0.84
N ILE A 12 2.22 3.59 -0.64
CA ILE A 12 2.74 3.12 0.64
C ILE A 12 3.55 4.22 1.29
N ALA A 13 3.26 4.52 2.56
CA ALA A 13 4.13 5.30 3.41
C ALA A 13 5.46 4.58 3.63
N CYS A 14 6.58 5.17 3.21
CA CYS A 14 7.90 4.64 3.50
C CYS A 14 8.22 4.79 5.00
N GLY A 15 8.79 3.75 5.61
CA GLY A 15 9.14 3.80 7.04
C GLY A 15 7.95 3.54 7.97
N ALA A 16 7.82 4.31 9.05
CA ALA A 16 6.85 4.06 10.11
C ALA A 16 5.91 5.26 10.30
N THR A 17 4.62 4.96 10.42
CA THR A 17 3.55 5.93 10.71
C THR A 17 3.01 5.67 12.11
N ASP A 18 2.67 6.74 12.82
CA ASP A 18 1.93 6.66 14.07
C ASP A 18 0.46 6.27 13.80
N LEU A 19 0.18 4.97 13.89
CA LEU A 19 -1.15 4.41 13.62
C LEU A 19 -2.20 4.71 14.70
N ARG A 20 -1.88 5.49 15.74
CA ARG A 20 -2.91 6.02 16.65
C ARG A 20 -3.81 7.05 15.96
N LYS A 21 -3.32 7.67 14.88
CA LYS A 21 -4.10 8.56 14.02
C LYS A 21 -5.28 7.81 13.40
N SER A 22 -6.45 8.44 13.45
CA SER A 22 -7.66 7.99 12.74
C SER A 22 -7.68 8.57 11.32
N ILE A 23 -8.84 8.54 10.66
CA ILE A 23 -9.07 9.02 9.30
C ILE A 23 -8.46 10.41 9.06
N ASP A 24 -8.88 11.44 9.79
CA ASP A 24 -8.42 12.82 9.54
C ASP A 24 -6.91 12.97 9.70
N GLY A 25 -6.35 12.35 10.74
CA GLY A 25 -4.91 12.41 11.00
C GLY A 25 -4.09 11.69 9.92
N LEU A 26 -4.63 10.64 9.31
CA LEU A 26 -3.98 9.97 8.18
C LEU A 26 -4.19 10.74 6.87
N ALA A 27 -5.37 11.35 6.67
CA ALA A 27 -5.65 12.19 5.51
C ALA A 27 -4.73 13.42 5.47
N ILE A 28 -4.45 14.05 6.63
CA ILE A 28 -3.45 15.13 6.75
C ILE A 28 -2.06 14.65 6.33
N ILE A 29 -1.65 13.42 6.65
CA ILE A 29 -0.36 12.89 6.19
C ILE A 29 -0.35 12.75 4.66
N VAL A 30 -1.45 12.26 4.07
CA VAL A 30 -1.56 12.17 2.61
C VAL A 30 -1.42 13.56 1.97
N GLN A 31 -2.11 14.56 2.52
CA GLN A 31 -2.09 15.91 1.99
C GLN A 31 -0.74 16.61 2.18
N GLU A 32 -0.23 16.65 3.42
CA GLU A 32 0.92 17.49 3.78
C GLU A 32 2.28 16.81 3.56
N THR A 33 2.33 15.48 3.72
CA THR A 33 3.58 14.72 3.59
C THR A 33 3.68 14.13 2.19
N PHE A 34 2.64 13.46 1.70
CA PHE A 34 2.72 12.87 0.35
C PHE A 34 2.44 13.88 -0.77
N ASN A 35 1.90 15.06 -0.44
CA ASN A 35 1.45 16.05 -1.42
C ASN A 35 0.47 15.44 -2.44
N LEU A 36 -0.46 14.62 -1.94
CA LEU A 36 -1.48 13.92 -2.73
C LEU A 36 -2.87 14.27 -2.22
N ASP A 37 -3.88 14.06 -3.06
CA ASP A 37 -5.28 14.24 -2.68
C ASP A 37 -5.81 13.01 -1.91
N PRO A 38 -6.18 13.13 -0.62
CA PRO A 38 -6.75 12.02 0.15
C PRO A 38 -8.12 11.57 -0.38
N PHE A 39 -8.82 12.41 -1.15
CA PHE A 39 -10.10 12.08 -1.78
C PHE A 39 -9.96 11.40 -3.15
N SER A 40 -8.73 11.17 -3.61
CA SER A 40 -8.50 10.44 -4.86
C SER A 40 -8.89 8.97 -4.72
N ARG A 41 -9.23 8.33 -5.86
CA ARG A 41 -9.46 6.86 -5.95
C ARG A 41 -8.16 6.07 -5.79
N SER A 42 -7.61 6.12 -4.60
CA SER A 42 -6.31 5.56 -4.25
C SER A 42 -6.37 4.88 -2.89
N PHE A 43 -5.48 3.90 -2.69
CA PHE A 43 -5.20 3.36 -1.36
C PHE A 43 -3.95 4.03 -0.79
N PHE A 44 -4.07 4.56 0.42
CA PHE A 44 -2.95 5.06 1.20
C PHE A 44 -2.66 4.10 2.35
N VAL A 45 -1.49 3.47 2.29
CA VAL A 45 -1.17 2.27 3.07
C VAL A 45 -0.05 2.62 4.05
N PHE A 46 -0.34 2.48 5.34
CA PHE A 46 0.52 2.89 6.45
C PHE A 46 0.88 1.69 7.32
N SER A 47 2.08 1.70 7.91
CA SER A 47 2.53 0.67 8.85
C SER A 47 3.03 1.29 10.15
N ASN A 48 2.84 0.58 11.26
CA ASN A 48 3.48 0.98 12.51
C ASN A 48 4.99 0.65 12.51
N ARG A 49 5.70 1.16 13.53
CA ARG A 49 7.15 0.92 13.71
C ARG A 49 7.52 -0.56 13.79
N ASN A 50 6.69 -1.40 14.41
CA ASN A 50 6.96 -2.83 14.54
C ASN A 50 6.65 -3.63 13.26
N LYS A 51 6.03 -3.00 12.25
CA LYS A 51 5.64 -3.62 10.99
C LYS A 51 4.73 -4.82 11.17
N ASP A 52 3.94 -4.85 12.24
CA ASP A 52 2.97 -5.91 12.53
C ASP A 52 1.52 -5.43 12.32
N LYS A 53 1.33 -4.14 12.00
CA LYS A 53 0.04 -3.52 11.80
C LYS A 53 0.04 -2.67 10.54
N ILE A 54 -1.05 -2.76 9.77
CA ILE A 54 -1.32 -1.94 8.60
C ILE A 54 -2.65 -1.21 8.77
N LYS A 55 -2.69 0.06 8.38
CA LYS A 55 -3.92 0.79 8.07
C LYS A 55 -3.96 1.13 6.58
N ILE A 56 -5.12 1.00 5.95
CA ILE A 56 -5.36 1.46 4.57
C ILE A 56 -6.48 2.47 4.60
N LEU A 57 -6.17 3.71 4.23
CA LEU A 57 -7.14 4.79 4.04
C LEU A 57 -7.61 4.78 2.58
N GLU A 58 -8.92 4.82 2.40
CA GLU A 58 -9.61 4.80 1.11
C GLU A 58 -10.76 5.80 1.15
N TRP A 59 -10.89 6.64 0.13
CA TRP A 59 -12.08 7.46 -0.09
C TRP A 59 -13.00 6.78 -1.10
N GLU A 60 -14.29 6.64 -0.73
CA GLU A 60 -15.36 6.21 -1.63
C GLU A 60 -16.28 7.39 -1.98
N ILE A 61 -17.50 7.17 -2.46
CA ILE A 61 -18.37 8.23 -2.99
C ILE A 61 -18.71 9.27 -1.92
N ASP A 62 -18.97 8.84 -0.69
CA ASP A 62 -19.54 9.67 0.38
C ASP A 62 -18.74 9.61 1.70
N GLY A 63 -17.64 8.85 1.74
CA GLY A 63 -16.93 8.66 2.99
C GLY A 63 -15.58 7.96 2.89
N PHE A 64 -14.84 8.04 4.00
CA PHE A 64 -13.58 7.34 4.19
C PHE A 64 -13.80 5.96 4.79
N TRP A 65 -13.17 4.96 4.17
CA TRP A 65 -12.92 3.66 4.75
C TRP A 65 -11.53 3.62 5.38
N LEU A 66 -11.44 2.96 6.54
CA LEU A 66 -10.17 2.69 7.21
C LEU A 66 -10.05 1.20 7.51
N HIS A 67 -9.34 0.49 6.64
CA HIS A 67 -9.05 -0.93 6.84
C HIS A 67 -7.92 -1.09 7.83
N TYR A 68 -8.05 -2.03 8.78
CA TYR A 68 -7.03 -2.29 9.78
C TYR A 68 -6.70 -3.79 9.84
N LYS A 69 -5.42 -4.12 9.67
CA LYS A 69 -4.91 -5.49 9.79
C LYS A 69 -3.79 -5.52 10.83
N ARG A 70 -3.93 -6.40 11.83
CA ARG A 70 -2.88 -6.76 12.78
C ARG A 70 -2.45 -8.20 12.52
N LEU A 71 -1.16 -8.44 12.42
CA LEU A 71 -0.61 -9.79 12.46
C LEU A 71 -0.52 -10.25 13.91
N GLU A 72 -1.05 -11.43 14.21
CA GLU A 72 -0.88 -12.07 15.52
C GLU A 72 0.56 -12.62 15.69
N LYS A 73 1.26 -12.86 14.58
CA LYS A 73 2.67 -13.27 14.57
C LYS A 73 3.38 -12.76 13.31
N GLY A 74 4.65 -12.39 13.46
CA GLY A 74 5.50 -11.97 12.34
C GLY A 74 5.42 -10.48 12.02
N ARG A 75 5.97 -10.10 10.86
CA ARG A 75 6.07 -8.71 10.40
C ARG A 75 5.91 -8.65 8.89
N PHE A 76 5.29 -7.59 8.39
CA PHE A 76 5.26 -7.25 6.98
C PHE A 76 6.66 -6.89 6.46
N LYS A 77 6.94 -7.25 5.21
CA LYS A 77 8.17 -6.85 4.49
C LYS A 77 8.05 -5.40 4.01
N TRP A 78 8.00 -4.49 4.98
CA TRP A 78 7.73 -3.08 4.73
C TRP A 78 8.93 -2.35 4.10
N PRO A 79 8.74 -1.59 3.02
CA PRO A 79 9.81 -0.82 2.40
C PRO A 79 10.39 0.16 3.42
N SER A 80 11.71 0.11 3.55
CA SER A 80 12.46 0.99 4.43
C SER A 80 13.41 1.79 3.55
N ASN A 81 13.40 3.11 3.70
CA ASN A 81 14.45 3.98 3.17
C ASN A 81 14.56 4.05 1.63
N ILE A 82 13.46 4.34 0.94
CA ILE A 82 13.47 4.64 -0.51
C ILE A 82 13.35 6.16 -0.67
N ASN A 83 14.47 6.90 -0.70
CA ASN A 83 14.67 8.31 -1.13
C ASN A 83 13.53 9.36 -1.01
N GLY A 84 12.50 9.11 -0.20
CA GLY A 84 11.20 9.78 -0.26
C GLY A 84 10.20 9.15 0.72
N GLU A 85 9.10 9.87 0.93
CA GLU A 85 8.16 9.59 2.01
C GLU A 85 7.06 8.59 1.60
N THR A 86 6.86 8.39 0.30
CA THR A 86 5.82 7.52 -0.26
C THR A 86 6.33 6.74 -1.48
N LEU A 87 5.78 5.55 -1.71
CA LEU A 87 6.05 4.69 -2.85
C LEU A 87 4.75 4.32 -3.55
N ASN A 88 4.65 4.61 -4.86
CA ASN A 88 3.55 4.10 -5.68
C ASN A 88 3.84 2.64 -6.08
N ILE A 89 2.90 1.74 -5.79
CA ILE A 89 2.99 0.32 -6.12
C ILE A 89 1.75 -0.14 -6.87
N SER A 90 1.87 -1.26 -7.57
CA SER A 90 0.73 -1.94 -8.17
C SER A 90 -0.16 -2.60 -7.12
N GLN A 91 -1.45 -2.80 -7.43
CA GLN A 91 -2.35 -3.60 -6.60
C GLN A 91 -1.82 -5.02 -6.34
N ARG A 92 -1.09 -5.60 -7.31
CA ARG A 92 -0.46 -6.92 -7.15
C ARG A 92 0.62 -6.90 -6.06
N GLN A 93 1.46 -5.86 -6.03
CA GLN A 93 2.47 -5.70 -4.98
C GLN A 93 1.82 -5.47 -3.61
N LEU A 94 0.67 -4.79 -3.55
CA LEU A 94 -0.08 -4.67 -2.29
C LEU A 94 -0.54 -6.04 -1.80
N ARG A 95 -1.08 -6.89 -2.69
CA ARG A 95 -1.47 -8.27 -2.34
C ARG A 95 -0.29 -9.06 -1.80
N TRP A 96 0.85 -9.04 -2.49
CA TRP A 96 2.09 -9.67 -2.01
C TRP A 96 2.48 -9.21 -0.62
N LEU A 97 2.45 -7.89 -0.36
CA LEU A 97 2.74 -7.35 0.96
C LEU A 97 1.77 -7.88 2.02
N LEU A 98 0.47 -7.91 1.70
CA LEU A 98 -0.57 -8.42 2.60
C LEU A 98 -0.44 -9.92 2.89
N ASP A 99 0.16 -10.67 1.96
CA ASP A 99 0.51 -12.09 2.08
C ASP A 99 1.89 -12.34 2.74
N GLY A 100 2.62 -11.27 3.07
CA GLY A 100 3.92 -11.33 3.75
C GLY A 100 5.13 -11.46 2.81
N LEU A 101 4.93 -11.31 1.51
CA LEU A 101 5.98 -11.33 0.48
C LEU A 101 6.61 -9.93 0.28
N THR A 102 7.74 -9.89 -0.41
CA THR A 102 8.42 -8.63 -0.78
C THR A 102 7.72 -7.93 -1.95
N LEU A 103 7.84 -6.59 -2.02
CA LEU A 103 7.33 -5.80 -3.14
C LEU A 103 8.10 -6.04 -4.44
N GLU A 104 9.36 -6.47 -4.33
CA GLU A 104 10.23 -6.81 -5.44
C GLU A 104 10.13 -8.30 -5.74
N GLN A 105 10.01 -8.63 -7.02
CA GLN A 105 10.14 -9.99 -7.53
C GLN A 105 11.44 -10.05 -8.35
N LYS A 106 12.48 -10.65 -7.77
CA LYS A 106 13.81 -10.73 -8.40
C LYS A 106 13.85 -11.66 -9.61
N GLU A 107 12.98 -12.66 -9.65
CA GLU A 107 12.93 -13.67 -10.70
C GLU A 107 11.51 -13.76 -11.26
N ALA A 108 11.35 -13.33 -12.50
CA ALA A 108 10.13 -13.49 -13.28
C ALA A 108 10.51 -14.05 -14.66
N HIS A 109 9.59 -14.80 -15.28
CA HIS A 109 9.78 -15.27 -16.65
C HIS A 109 10.07 -14.08 -17.56
N LYS A 110 11.22 -14.13 -18.23
CA LYS A 110 11.57 -13.14 -19.25
C LYS A 110 10.67 -13.39 -20.46
N PRO A 111 10.23 -12.33 -21.16
CA PRO A 111 9.49 -12.50 -22.41
C PRO A 111 10.34 -13.32 -23.39
N VAL A 112 9.79 -14.43 -23.85
CA VAL A 112 10.37 -15.24 -24.92
C VAL A 112 10.28 -14.43 -26.21
N ARG A 113 11.40 -14.27 -26.91
CA ARG A 113 11.45 -13.53 -28.19
C ARG A 113 11.16 -14.46 -29.36
N GLU A 114 11.37 -15.74 -29.16
CA GLU A 114 11.10 -16.83 -30.07
C GLU A 114 9.59 -16.97 -30.25
N ARG A 115 9.10 -16.56 -31.42
CA ARG A 115 7.70 -16.73 -31.83
C ARG A 115 7.61 -17.79 -32.91
N ILE A 116 8.06 -18.99 -32.57
CA ILE A 116 7.96 -20.16 -33.46
C ILE A 116 6.99 -21.13 -32.82
N ILE A 117 5.96 -21.50 -33.57
CA ILE A 117 5.07 -22.60 -33.21
C ILE A 117 5.73 -23.86 -33.78
N ILE A 118 6.08 -24.80 -32.90
CA ILE A 118 6.58 -26.13 -33.28
C ILE A 118 5.37 -27.02 -33.60
#